data_AF-A0A1Y5MQJ7-F1
#
_entry.id   AF-A0A1Y5MQJ7-F1
#
_cell.length_a   1.000
_cell.length_b   1.000
_cell.length_c   1.000
_cell.angle_alpha   90.00
_cell.angle_beta   90.00
_cell.angle_gamma   90.00
#
_symmetry.space_group_name_H-M   'P 1'
#
loop_
_entity.id
_entity.type
_entity.pdbx_description
1 polymer ?
#
loop_
_entity_poly.entity_id
_entity_poly.type
_entity_poly.pdbx_seq_one_letter_code
_entity_poly.pdbx_strand_id
1 'polypeptide(L)'
;MKADIFTLFREYQSCFEVLNLLIAVRESSRKVVSSSGNLLELKSYFDEPEKIYSFLLDTGLDEVFKDRKIKNLCDYVFGVEVGLDTNARKNRSGTNFANLISERFRSENISFQIF
;
A
#
# COMPACT_ATOMS: atom_id res chain seq x y z
N MET A 1 -0.58 13.66 -9.97
CA MET A 1 -0.44 12.24 -9.57
C MET A 1 -1.38 11.33 -10.35
N LYS A 2 -2.72 11.40 -10.18
CA LYS A 2 -3.64 10.50 -10.91
C LYS A 2 -3.49 10.61 -12.44
N ALA A 3 -3.48 11.83 -12.98
CA ALA A 3 -3.25 12.04 -14.41
C ALA A 3 -1.90 11.47 -14.88
N ASP A 4 -0.83 11.69 -14.10
CA ASP A 4 0.52 11.21 -14.41
C ASP A 4 0.59 9.68 -14.44
N ILE A 5 -0.11 9.00 -13.52
CA ILE A 5 -0.22 7.52 -13.52
C ILE A 5 -0.87 7.05 -14.81
N PHE A 6 -1.95 7.70 -15.26
CA PHE A 6 -2.65 7.30 -16.49
C PHE A 6 -1.79 7.52 -17.72
N THR A 7 -1.04 8.62 -17.78
CA THR A 7 -0.08 8.89 -18.85
C THR A 7 1.02 7.82 -18.85
N LEU A 8 1.67 7.60 -17.71
CA LEU A 8 2.78 6.65 -17.59
C LEU A 8 2.35 5.20 -17.82
N PHE A 9 1.12 4.85 -17.45
CA PHE A 9 0.55 3.52 -17.72
C PHE A 9 0.43 3.25 -19.22
N ARG A 10 0.04 4.26 -20.01
CA ARG A 10 -0.05 4.13 -21.47
C ARG A 10 1.31 4.01 -22.13
N GLU A 11 2.33 4.68 -21.59
CA GLU A 11 3.66 4.72 -22.17
C GLU A 11 4.53 3.54 -21.72
N TYR A 12 4.49 3.18 -20.43
CA TYR A 12 5.39 2.24 -19.78
C TYR A 12 4.73 1.47 -18.62
N GLN A 13 3.70 0.66 -18.91
CA GLN A 13 2.98 -0.12 -17.88
C GLN A 13 3.89 -0.96 -16.97
N SER A 14 4.97 -1.57 -17.49
CA SER A 14 5.85 -2.43 -16.69
C SER A 14 6.61 -1.69 -15.59
N CYS A 15 6.72 -0.36 -15.65
CA CYS A 15 7.44 0.40 -14.61
C CYS A 15 6.77 0.28 -13.23
N PHE A 16 5.46 0.02 -13.18
CA PHE A 16 4.72 -0.05 -11.92
C PHE A 16 5.05 -1.30 -11.09
N GLU A 17 5.66 -2.32 -11.67
CA GLU A 17 6.15 -3.48 -10.92
C GLU A 17 7.19 -3.08 -9.85
N VAL A 18 7.93 -1.99 -10.06
CA VAL A 18 8.89 -1.46 -9.10
C VAL A 18 8.23 -1.02 -7.79
N LEU A 19 6.94 -0.70 -7.81
CA LEU A 19 6.23 -0.28 -6.61
C LEU A 19 6.17 -1.38 -5.54
N ASN A 20 6.24 -2.66 -5.93
CA ASN A 20 6.36 -3.77 -4.98
C ASN A 20 7.63 -3.68 -4.14
N LEU A 21 8.73 -3.21 -4.73
CA LEU A 21 10.00 -3.02 -4.03
C LEU A 21 9.87 -1.97 -2.93
N LEU A 22 9.11 -0.90 -3.18
CA LEU A 22 8.91 0.20 -2.23
C LEU A 22 8.09 -0.20 -1.00
N ILE A 23 7.29 -1.26 -1.11
CA ILE A 23 6.58 -1.86 0.02
C ILE A 23 7.29 -3.10 0.58
N ALA A 24 8.54 -3.33 0.17
CA ALA A 24 9.35 -4.48 0.56
C ALA A 24 8.71 -5.85 0.27
N VAL A 25 7.94 -5.96 -0.81
CA VAL A 25 7.36 -7.21 -1.28
C VAL A 25 8.14 -7.73 -2.48
N ARG A 26 8.62 -8.99 -2.38
CA ARG A 26 9.35 -9.66 -3.47
C ARG A 26 8.47 -10.53 -4.35
N GLU A 27 7.41 -11.11 -3.78
CA GLU A 27 6.53 -12.06 -4.45
C GLU A 27 5.20 -11.40 -4.81
N SER A 28 4.91 -11.27 -6.10
CA SER A 28 3.72 -10.55 -6.63
C SER A 28 2.43 -11.38 -6.60
N SER A 29 2.51 -12.70 -6.41
CA SER A 29 1.37 -13.61 -6.24
C SER A 29 0.71 -13.51 -4.84
N ARG A 30 1.27 -12.67 -3.96
CA ARG A 30 0.78 -12.51 -2.59
C ARG A 30 -0.65 -11.98 -2.58
N LYS A 31 -1.52 -12.60 -1.78
CA LYS A 31 -2.86 -12.09 -1.53
C LYS A 31 -2.82 -10.99 -0.48
N VAL A 32 -3.54 -9.90 -0.75
CA VAL A 32 -3.65 -8.73 0.12
C VAL A 32 -5.12 -8.36 0.31
N VAL A 33 -5.40 -7.68 1.42
CA VAL A 33 -6.74 -7.15 1.71
C VAL A 33 -6.72 -5.67 1.34
N SER A 34 -7.61 -5.25 0.44
CA SER A 34 -7.78 -3.83 0.10
C SER A 34 -8.38 -3.04 1.26
N SER A 35 -8.32 -1.72 1.18
CA SER A 35 -9.04 -0.84 2.11
C SER A 35 -10.55 -1.10 2.17
N SER A 36 -11.13 -1.62 1.09
CA SER A 36 -12.54 -2.07 1.01
C SER A 36 -12.80 -3.46 1.59
N GLY A 37 -11.80 -4.14 2.15
CA GLY A 37 -11.93 -5.47 2.76
C GLY A 37 -11.94 -6.63 1.77
N ASN A 38 -11.68 -6.39 0.49
CA ASN A 38 -11.65 -7.42 -0.54
C ASN A 38 -10.29 -8.12 -0.59
N LEU A 39 -10.29 -9.44 -0.75
CA LEU A 39 -9.07 -10.22 -0.97
C LEU A 39 -8.68 -10.17 -2.45
N LEU A 40 -7.51 -9.62 -2.73
CA LEU A 40 -6.99 -9.41 -4.08
C LEU A 40 -5.59 -10.00 -4.22
N GLU A 41 -5.18 -10.37 -5.43
CA GLU A 41 -3.77 -10.63 -5.72
C GLU A 41 -3.02 -9.31 -5.88
N LEU A 42 -1.85 -9.17 -5.26
CA LEU A 42 -1.09 -7.92 -5.30
C LEU A 42 -0.79 -7.46 -6.72
N LYS A 43 -0.44 -8.39 -7.62
CA LYS A 43 -0.18 -8.10 -9.04
C LYS A 43 -1.39 -7.43 -9.74
N SER A 44 -2.62 -7.72 -9.31
CA SER A 44 -3.83 -7.22 -9.96
C SER A 44 -3.99 -5.70 -9.83
N TYR A 45 -3.26 -5.08 -8.90
CA TYR A 45 -3.21 -3.63 -8.80
C TYR A 45 -2.57 -2.96 -10.01
N PHE A 46 -1.72 -3.67 -10.76
CA PHE A 46 -0.97 -3.12 -11.90
C PHE A 46 -1.62 -3.40 -13.26
N ASP A 47 -2.83 -3.97 -13.26
CA ASP A 47 -3.58 -4.27 -14.49
C ASP A 47 -4.32 -3.05 -15.04
N GLU A 48 -4.68 -2.08 -14.18
CA GLU A 48 -5.48 -0.90 -14.52
C GLU A 48 -4.94 0.35 -13.81
N PRO A 49 -4.92 1.53 -14.46
CA PRO A 49 -4.35 2.75 -13.87
C PRO A 49 -5.14 3.23 -12.64
N GLU A 50 -6.45 2.98 -12.58
CA GLU A 50 -7.28 3.22 -11.40
C GLU A 50 -6.81 2.39 -10.21
N LYS A 51 -6.50 1.11 -10.42
CA LYS A 51 -6.03 0.23 -9.36
C LYS A 51 -4.64 0.63 -8.89
N ILE A 52 -3.76 1.06 -9.80
CA ILE A 52 -2.42 1.60 -9.42
C ILE A 52 -2.57 2.81 -8.51
N TYR A 53 -3.52 3.70 -8.82
CA TYR A 53 -3.80 4.84 -7.96
C TYR A 53 -4.31 4.40 -6.58
N SER A 54 -5.24 3.43 -6.52
CA SER A 54 -5.70 2.85 -5.26
C SER A 54 -4.58 2.17 -4.47
N PHE A 55 -3.66 1.48 -5.14
CA PHE A 55 -2.49 0.87 -4.51
C PHE A 55 -1.64 1.92 -3.79
N LEU A 56 -1.40 3.07 -4.41
CA LEU A 56 -0.58 4.12 -3.82
C LEU A 56 -1.25 4.75 -2.59
N LEU A 57 -2.59 4.84 -2.57
CA LEU A 57 -3.36 5.27 -1.40
C LEU A 57 -3.35 4.21 -0.30
N ASP A 58 -3.68 2.96 -0.63
CA ASP A 58 -3.79 1.85 0.33
C ASP A 58 -2.44 1.53 0.99
N THR A 59 -1.33 1.78 0.30
CA THR A 59 0.03 1.58 0.82
C THR A 59 0.62 2.81 1.52
N GLY A 60 0.00 3.98 1.36
CA GLY A 60 0.54 5.28 1.82
C GLY A 60 1.76 5.77 1.03
N LEU A 61 2.05 5.16 -0.13
CA LEU A 61 3.13 5.63 -1.00
C LEU A 61 2.82 6.99 -1.64
N ASP A 62 1.55 7.35 -1.77
CA ASP A 62 1.17 8.67 -2.24
C ASP A 62 1.71 9.78 -1.33
N GLU A 63 1.69 9.58 -0.01
CA GLU A 63 2.30 10.48 0.97
C GLU A 63 3.83 10.51 0.79
N VAL A 64 4.46 9.36 0.60
CA VAL A 64 5.91 9.26 0.35
C VAL A 64 6.33 10.09 -0.86
N PHE A 65 5.58 10.00 -1.96
CA PHE A 65 5.87 10.76 -3.18
C PHE A 65 5.53 12.26 -3.07
N LYS A 66 4.54 12.65 -2.25
CA LYS A 66 4.11 14.05 -2.10
C LYS A 66 4.92 14.82 -1.06
N ASP A 67 5.18 14.23 0.11
CA ASP A 67 5.70 14.95 1.28
C ASP A 67 7.21 15.23 1.20
N ARG A 68 7.93 14.67 0.21
CA ARG A 68 9.40 14.81 0.04
C ARG A 68 10.22 14.52 1.32
N LYS A 69 9.64 13.80 2.28
CA LYS A 69 10.35 13.35 3.49
C LYS A 69 11.50 12.41 3.14
N ILE A 70 11.30 11.63 2.07
CA ILE A 70 12.31 10.75 1.50
C ILE A 70 13.16 11.54 0.52
N LYS A 71 14.46 11.61 0.79
CA LYS A 71 15.39 12.41 -0.03
C LYS A 71 16.03 11.56 -1.11
N ASN A 72 16.25 10.29 -0.82
CA ASN A 72 16.83 9.32 -1.74
C ASN A 72 16.02 8.01 -1.73
N LEU A 73 15.41 7.70 -2.87
CA LEU A 73 14.60 6.50 -3.04
C LEU A 73 15.44 5.21 -2.94
N CYS A 74 16.70 5.24 -3.38
CA CYS A 74 17.61 4.10 -3.23
C CYS A 74 17.88 3.84 -1.75
N ASP A 75 18.20 4.88 -0.98
CA ASP A 75 18.45 4.76 0.46
C ASP A 75 17.20 4.30 1.23
N TYR A 76 16.01 4.71 0.78
CA TYR A 76 14.74 4.16 1.29
C TYR A 76 14.61 2.65 1.03
N VAL A 77 14.84 2.20 -0.21
CA VAL A 77 14.77 0.77 -0.59
C VAL A 77 15.78 -0.07 0.20
N PHE A 78 16.99 0.45 0.42
CA PHE A 78 17.99 -0.21 1.26
C PHE A 78 17.71 -0.10 2.76
N GLY A 79 16.70 0.68 3.16
CA GLY A 79 16.31 0.87 4.56
C GLY A 79 17.25 1.79 5.34
N VAL A 80 18.13 2.54 4.67
CA VAL A 80 19.04 3.51 5.30
C VAL A 80 18.27 4.71 5.87
N GLU A 81 17.28 5.22 5.12
CA GLU A 81 16.47 6.37 5.58
C GLU A 81 15.38 5.98 6.58
N VAL A 82 14.84 4.75 6.51
CA VAL A 82 13.69 4.32 7.32
C VAL A 82 14.03 3.36 8.47
N GLY A 83 15.26 2.86 8.50
CA GLY A 83 15.73 1.93 9.52
C GLY A 83 15.09 0.54 9.46
N LEU A 84 15.59 -0.35 10.32
CA LEU A 84 15.09 -1.71 10.53
C LEU A 84 14.04 -1.78 11.65
N ASP A 85 13.18 -0.77 11.79
CA ASP A 85 12.20 -0.72 12.88
C ASP A 85 11.07 -1.75 12.67
N THR A 86 11.27 -2.93 13.25
CA THR A 86 10.34 -4.05 13.19
C THR A 86 9.12 -3.81 14.10
N ASN A 87 9.24 -2.96 15.13
CA ASN A 87 8.14 -2.69 16.07
C ASN A 87 7.12 -1.75 15.45
N ALA A 88 7.56 -0.69 14.77
CA ALA A 88 6.68 0.17 14.00
C ALA A 88 5.88 -0.62 12.95
N ARG A 89 6.51 -1.60 12.28
CA ARG A 89 5.84 -2.48 11.29
C ARG A 89 4.76 -3.35 11.94
N LYS A 90 5.04 -3.98 13.09
CA LYS A 90 4.07 -4.81 13.81
C LYS A 90 2.87 -4.00 14.29
N ASN A 91 3.13 -2.82 14.86
CA ASN A 91 2.08 -1.93 15.34
C ASN A 91 1.17 -1.48 14.19
N ARG A 92 1.73 -1.08 13.04
CA ARG A 92 0.96 -0.69 11.84
C ARG A 92 0.06 -1.82 11.34
N SER A 93 0.60 -3.05 11.22
CA SER A 93 -0.21 -4.20 10.81
C SER A 93 -1.31 -4.53 11.83
N GLY A 94 -1.03 -4.38 13.13
CA GLY A 94 -2.02 -4.53 14.19
C GLY A 94 -3.16 -3.52 14.08
N THR A 95 -2.84 -2.23 13.89
CA THR A 95 -3.83 -1.17 13.65
C THR A 95 -4.68 -1.45 12.42
N ASN A 96 -4.07 -1.85 11.31
CA ASN A 96 -4.80 -2.17 10.07
C ASN A 96 -5.79 -3.32 10.28
N PHE A 97 -5.38 -4.37 10.99
CA PHE A 97 -6.26 -5.49 11.31
C PHE A 97 -7.41 -5.07 12.24
N ALA A 98 -7.13 -4.28 13.28
CA ALA A 98 -8.15 -3.77 14.18
C ALA A 98 -9.21 -2.93 13.43
N ASN A 99 -8.78 -2.06 12.51
CA ASN A 99 -9.67 -1.26 11.67
C ASN A 99 -10.53 -2.14 10.75
N LEU A 100 -9.95 -3.13 10.09
CA LEU A 100 -10.67 -4.04 9.20
C LEU A 100 -11.80 -4.78 9.93
N ILE A 101 -11.50 -5.35 11.09
CA ILE A 101 -12.50 -6.07 11.90
C ILE A 101 -13.58 -5.11 12.41
N SER A 102 -13.18 -3.90 12.82
CA SER A 102 -14.10 -2.86 13.29
C SER A 102 -15.10 -2.45 12.22
N GLU A 103 -14.65 -2.23 10.98
CA GLU A 103 -15.53 -1.95 9.85
C GLU A 103 -16.49 -3.11 9.56
N ARG A 104 -16.01 -4.36 9.67
CA ARG A 104 -16.88 -5.52 9.51
C ARG A 104 -17.97 -5.57 10.57
N PHE A 105 -17.62 -5.36 11.85
CA PHE A 105 -18.61 -5.35 12.94
C PHE A 105 -19.62 -4.22 12.78
N ARG A 106 -19.18 -3.03 12.35
CA ARG A 106 -20.09 -1.91 12.02
C ARG A 106 -21.09 -2.31 10.93
N SER A 107 -20.62 -2.96 9.86
CA SER A 107 -21.48 -3.37 8.74
C SER A 107 -22.57 -4.39 9.13
N GLU A 108 -22.31 -5.18 10.17
CA GLU A 108 -23.23 -6.20 10.70
C GLU A 108 -24.01 -5.71 11.93
N ASN A 109 -23.90 -4.41 12.29
CA ASN A 109 -24.49 -3.82 13.51
C ASN A 109 -24.10 -4.55 14.81
N ILE A 110 -22.89 -5.10 14.87
CA ILE A 110 -22.34 -5.74 16.07
C ILE A 110 -21.69 -4.67 16.94
N SER A 111 -22.03 -4.63 18.23
CA SER A 111 -21.42 -3.69 19.18
C SER A 111 -20.03 -4.18 19.62
N PHE A 112 -19.04 -3.29 19.62
CA PHE A 112 -17.66 -3.57 20.04
C PHE A 112 -16.97 -2.31 20.57
N GLN A 113 -15.79 -2.47 21.16
CA GLN A 113 -14.92 -1.38 21.62
C GLN A 113 -13.47 -1.67 21.21
N ILE A 114 -12.75 -0.64 20.79
CA ILE A 114 -11.31 -0.68 20.53
C ILE A 114 -10.60 -0.10 21.75
N PHE A 115 -9.51 -0.74 22.19
CA PHE A 115 -8.67 -0.31 23.31
C PHE A 115 -7.45 0.48 22.83
#